data_AF-A0A928R9P3-F1
#
_entry.id   AF-A0A928R9P3-F1
#
_cell.length_a   1.000
_cell.length_b   1.000
_cell.length_c   1.000
_cell.angle_alpha   90.00
_cell.angle_beta   90.00
_cell.angle_gamma   90.00
#
_symmetry.space_group_name_H-M   'P 1'
#
loop_
_entity.id
_entity.type
_entity.pdbx_description
1 polymer ?
#
loop_
_entity_poly.entity_id
_entity_poly.type
_entity_poly.pdbx_seq_one_letter_code
_entity_poly.pdbx_strand_id
1 'polypeptide(L)'
;MTLLKKKYGDFLRQQCDNYEIPYKICSGIIQIETTYRKRYFRICEYVVLMISIVLNLLLKRPIKNYTIGICQVGISTILSYYGKNTYQHLEKINRLSFCDAYNIMKAIYYKNNILVFCYRISCICGKSYFEKYSESQQAQIVGEEYNGKYLYGLRLQALVEDMLRDEGVSYPNKG
;
A
#
# COMPACT_ATOMS: atom_id res chain seq x y z
N MET A 1 -17.01 -6.26 6.88
CA MET A 1 -15.71 -6.95 6.66
C MET A 1 -15.68 -7.85 5.42
N THR A 2 -16.83 -8.39 4.99
CA THR A 2 -16.97 -9.46 3.98
C THR A 2 -16.70 -9.06 2.51
N LEU A 3 -16.88 -7.79 2.15
CA LEU A 3 -16.78 -7.31 0.75
C LEU A 3 -15.35 -7.00 0.27
N LEU A 4 -14.47 -6.56 1.16
CA LEU A 4 -13.04 -6.32 0.86
C LEU A 4 -12.27 -7.63 0.71
N LYS A 5 -12.51 -8.59 1.62
CA LYS A 5 -11.97 -9.96 1.55
C LYS A 5 -12.30 -10.61 0.19
N LYS A 6 -13.55 -10.53 -0.28
CA LYS A 6 -13.96 -11.22 -1.51
C LYS A 6 -13.45 -10.58 -2.81
N LYS A 7 -13.16 -9.27 -2.83
CA LYS A 7 -12.76 -8.57 -4.07
C LYS A 7 -11.26 -8.53 -4.31
N TYR A 8 -10.46 -8.44 -3.23
CA TYR A 8 -9.01 -8.28 -3.33
C TYR A 8 -8.24 -9.37 -2.61
N GLY A 9 -8.87 -10.14 -1.72
CA GLY A 9 -8.20 -11.05 -0.78
C GLY A 9 -7.36 -12.12 -1.48
N ASP A 10 -7.91 -12.80 -2.48
CA ASP A 10 -7.20 -13.88 -3.18
C ASP A 10 -5.96 -13.37 -3.91
N PHE A 11 -6.11 -12.26 -4.64
CA PHE A 11 -4.99 -11.63 -5.35
C PHE A 11 -3.95 -11.07 -4.37
N LEU A 12 -4.39 -10.43 -3.28
CA LEU A 12 -3.50 -9.93 -2.25
C LEU A 12 -2.71 -11.07 -1.60
N ARG A 13 -3.37 -12.17 -1.24
CA ARG A 13 -2.73 -13.34 -0.63
C ARG A 13 -1.66 -13.90 -1.57
N GLN A 14 -2.02 -14.12 -2.84
CA GLN A 14 -1.06 -14.57 -3.84
C GLN A 14 0.17 -13.66 -3.94
N GLN A 15 -0.02 -12.33 -3.93
CA GLN A 15 1.13 -11.42 -3.98
C GLN A 15 1.90 -11.38 -2.66
N CYS A 16 1.25 -11.47 -1.51
CA CYS A 16 1.93 -11.60 -0.22
C CYS A 16 2.85 -12.82 -0.19
N ASP A 17 2.39 -13.96 -0.73
CA ASP A 17 3.20 -15.17 -0.83
C ASP A 17 4.39 -14.97 -1.79
N ASN A 18 4.17 -14.35 -2.96
CA ASN A 18 5.24 -14.05 -3.93
C ASN A 18 6.35 -13.14 -3.38
N TYR A 19 5.98 -12.19 -2.52
CA TYR A 19 6.91 -11.26 -1.88
C TYR A 19 7.39 -11.75 -0.50
N GLU A 20 6.89 -12.90 -0.03
CA GLU A 20 7.16 -13.46 1.29
C GLU A 20 6.90 -12.48 2.45
N ILE A 21 5.75 -11.80 2.40
CA ILE A 21 5.33 -10.81 3.39
C ILE A 21 4.03 -11.23 4.12
N PRO A 22 3.82 -10.82 5.38
CA PRO A 22 2.64 -11.23 6.14
C PRO A 22 1.33 -10.68 5.57
N TYR A 23 0.43 -11.59 5.17
CA TYR A 23 -0.88 -11.25 4.61
C TYR A 23 -1.75 -10.41 5.57
N LYS A 24 -1.72 -10.69 6.87
CA LYS A 24 -2.54 -9.98 7.88
C LYS A 24 -2.17 -8.51 7.97
N ILE A 25 -0.87 -8.21 7.97
CA ILE A 25 -0.36 -6.82 7.96
C ILE A 25 -0.84 -6.10 6.70
N CYS A 26 -0.69 -6.74 5.54
CA CYS A 26 -1.12 -6.19 4.25
C CYS A 26 -2.64 -5.93 4.20
N SER A 27 -3.42 -6.89 4.68
CA SER A 27 -4.88 -6.79 4.79
C SER A 27 -5.30 -5.68 5.75
N GLY A 28 -4.62 -5.55 6.90
CA GLY A 28 -4.84 -4.49 7.88
C GLY A 28 -4.62 -3.10 7.29
N ILE A 29 -3.53 -2.90 6.54
CA ILE A 29 -3.26 -1.63 5.84
C ILE A 29 -4.39 -1.29 4.87
N ILE A 30 -4.79 -2.23 4.01
CA ILE A 30 -5.87 -2.00 3.06
C ILE A 30 -7.18 -1.66 3.79
N GLN A 31 -7.45 -2.32 4.92
CA GLN A 31 -8.63 -2.03 5.73
C GLN A 31 -8.60 -0.60 6.29
N ILE A 32 -7.46 -0.14 6.83
CA ILE A 32 -7.32 1.24 7.31
C ILE A 32 -7.55 2.22 6.14
N GLU A 33 -6.83 2.06 5.03
CA GLU A 33 -6.86 2.99 3.90
C GLU A 33 -8.22 3.05 3.18
N THR A 34 -8.99 1.96 3.22
CA THR A 34 -10.33 1.89 2.62
C THR A 34 -11.44 2.34 3.56
N THR A 35 -11.24 2.24 4.87
CA THR A 35 -12.23 2.68 5.87
C THR A 35 -12.28 4.20 5.97
N TYR A 36 -11.12 4.87 6.01
CA TYR A 36 -11.07 6.32 6.24
C TYR A 36 -11.26 7.16 4.97
N ARG A 37 -11.02 6.57 3.79
CA ARG A 37 -11.08 7.29 2.52
C ARG A 37 -12.23 6.84 1.65
N LYS A 38 -13.34 7.58 1.74
CA LYS A 38 -14.52 7.34 0.90
C LYS A 38 -14.16 7.44 -0.58
N ARG A 39 -14.86 6.66 -1.42
CA ARG A 39 -14.56 6.50 -2.85
C ARG A 39 -14.50 7.81 -3.64
N TYR A 40 -15.35 8.78 -3.31
CA TYR A 40 -15.40 10.06 -4.03
C TYR A 40 -14.14 10.91 -3.83
N PHE A 41 -13.49 10.86 -2.66
CA PHE A 41 -12.22 11.56 -2.45
C PHE A 41 -11.14 11.03 -3.38
N ARG A 42 -11.12 9.72 -3.64
CA ARG A 42 -10.16 9.09 -4.57
C ARG A 42 -10.35 9.57 -6.01
N ILE A 43 -11.59 9.83 -6.42
CA ILE A 43 -11.87 10.37 -7.76
C ILE A 43 -11.26 11.77 -7.89
N CYS A 44 -11.46 12.64 -6.89
CA CYS A 44 -10.83 13.97 -6.89
C CYS A 44 -9.30 13.87 -6.96
N GLU A 45 -8.70 12.93 -6.23
CA GLU A 45 -7.25 12.71 -6.28
C GLU A 45 -6.76 12.27 -7.64
N TYR A 46 -7.50 11.39 -8.33
CA TYR A 46 -7.15 10.98 -9.69
C TYR A 46 -7.28 12.12 -10.69
N VAL A 47 -8.28 12.99 -10.55
CA VAL A 47 -8.41 14.19 -11.38
C VAL A 47 -7.22 15.13 -11.16
N VAL A 48 -6.88 15.42 -9.90
CA VAL A 48 -5.73 16.29 -9.56
C VAL A 48 -4.41 15.69 -10.05
N LEU A 49 -4.24 14.36 -9.90
CA LEU A 49 -3.08 13.64 -10.42
C LEU A 49 -2.97 13.78 -11.94
N MET A 50 -4.05 13.53 -12.68
CA MET A 50 -4.08 13.64 -14.14
C MET A 50 -3.68 15.02 -14.61
N ILE A 51 -4.28 16.06 -14.03
CA ILE A 51 -3.93 17.45 -14.33
C ILE A 51 -2.44 17.68 -14.03
N SER A 52 -1.94 17.21 -12.90
CA SER A 52 -0.54 17.40 -12.51
C SER A 52 0.43 16.69 -13.47
N ILE A 53 0.10 15.48 -13.94
CA ILE A 53 0.89 14.73 -14.93
C ILE A 53 0.96 15.51 -16.24
N VAL A 54 -0.18 16.00 -16.75
CA VAL A 54 -0.23 16.79 -17.97
C VAL A 54 0.61 18.08 -17.84
N LEU A 55 0.47 18.79 -16.71
CA LEU A 55 1.27 19.99 -16.44
C LEU A 55 2.76 19.68 -16.32
N ASN A 56 3.15 18.51 -15.80
CA ASN A 56 4.56 18.11 -15.75
C ASN A 56 5.12 17.78 -17.13
N LEU A 57 4.38 17.04 -17.95
CA LEU A 57 4.81 16.64 -19.29
C LEU A 57 4.92 17.87 -20.23
N LEU A 58 3.93 18.77 -20.19
CA LEU A 58 3.87 19.92 -21.11
C LEU A 58 4.65 21.13 -20.59
N LEU A 59 4.54 21.45 -19.30
CA LEU A 59 5.07 22.69 -18.72
C LEU A 59 6.23 22.45 -17.75
N LYS A 60 6.71 21.20 -17.62
CA LYS A 60 7.82 20.83 -16.71
C LYS A 60 7.57 21.25 -15.25
N ARG A 61 6.29 21.40 -14.85
CA ARG A 61 5.92 21.76 -13.48
C ARG A 61 6.10 20.56 -12.55
N PRO A 62 6.87 20.66 -11.45
CA PRO A 62 7.05 19.56 -10.51
C PRO A 62 5.72 19.07 -9.93
N ILE A 63 5.57 17.76 -9.79
CA ILE A 63 4.39 17.13 -9.18
C ILE A 63 4.71 16.77 -7.74
N LYS A 64 3.80 16.98 -6.80
CA LYS A 64 3.95 16.44 -5.44
C LYS A 64 3.89 14.91 -5.46
N ASN A 65 4.59 14.26 -4.55
CA ASN A 65 4.54 12.81 -4.42
C ASN A 65 3.22 12.34 -3.79
N TYR A 66 2.14 12.34 -4.56
CA TYR A 66 0.83 11.93 -4.12
C TYR A 66 0.78 10.42 -3.88
N THR A 67 -0.06 9.99 -2.93
CA THR A 67 -0.43 8.58 -2.78
C THR A 67 -1.69 8.28 -3.57
N ILE A 68 -1.73 7.14 -4.26
CA ILE A 68 -2.84 6.77 -5.13
C ILE A 68 -3.26 5.32 -4.95
N GLY A 69 -4.50 5.03 -5.34
CA GLY A 69 -5.06 3.68 -5.38
C GLY A 69 -5.67 3.21 -4.06
N ILE A 70 -5.91 1.91 -3.96
CA ILE A 70 -6.58 1.31 -2.81
C ILE A 70 -5.67 1.19 -1.59
N CYS A 71 -4.37 1.02 -1.82
CA CYS A 71 -3.36 0.92 -0.78
C CYS A 71 -2.73 2.27 -0.47
N GLN A 72 -2.98 3.34 -1.24
CA GLN A 72 -2.33 4.65 -1.04
C GLN A 72 -0.80 4.60 -1.22
N VAL A 73 -0.36 4.13 -2.39
CA VAL A 73 1.06 4.06 -2.73
C VAL A 73 1.53 5.37 -3.35
N GLY A 74 2.68 5.88 -2.91
CA GLY A 74 3.30 7.10 -3.43
C GLY A 74 3.76 6.96 -4.89
N ILE A 75 3.69 8.05 -5.66
CA ILE A 75 4.21 8.09 -7.03
C ILE A 75 5.69 7.71 -7.09
N SER A 76 6.51 8.18 -6.15
CA SER A 76 7.94 7.82 -6.08
C SER A 76 8.13 6.30 -6.04
N THR A 77 7.40 5.60 -5.17
CA THR A 77 7.43 4.14 -5.05
C THR A 77 6.99 3.44 -6.32
N ILE A 78 5.95 3.96 -6.99
CA ILE A 78 5.50 3.43 -8.29
C ILE A 78 6.63 3.54 -9.32
N LEU A 79 7.29 4.68 -9.40
CA LEU A 79 8.40 4.89 -10.32
C LEU A 79 9.59 3.98 -9.99
N SER A 80 9.94 3.82 -8.71
CA SER A 80 10.99 2.91 -8.26
C SER A 80 10.68 1.45 -8.63
N TYR A 81 9.43 1.02 -8.47
CA TYR A 81 8.99 -0.33 -8.85
C TYR A 81 9.21 -0.63 -10.34
N TYR A 82 8.98 0.35 -11.21
CA TYR A 82 9.21 0.23 -12.65
C TYR A 82 10.67 0.55 -13.07
N GLY A 83 11.62 0.58 -12.12
CA GLY A 83 13.05 0.68 -12.40
C GLY A 83 13.60 2.11 -12.51
N LYS A 84 12.79 3.14 -12.25
CA LYS A 84 13.32 4.51 -12.22
C LYS A 84 14.03 4.77 -10.90
N ASN A 85 15.30 5.20 -10.97
CA ASN A 85 16.06 5.58 -9.78
C ASN A 85 15.44 6.84 -9.13
N THR A 86 14.53 6.61 -8.20
CA THR A 86 13.72 7.63 -7.53
C THR A 86 13.76 7.33 -6.05
N TYR A 87 14.13 8.31 -5.23
CA TYR A 87 14.13 8.14 -3.78
C TYR A 87 12.69 8.10 -3.25
N GLN A 88 12.38 7.12 -2.38
CA GLN A 88 10.99 6.82 -1.99
C GLN A 88 10.33 7.95 -1.19
N HIS A 89 11.10 8.75 -0.44
CA HIS A 89 10.59 9.88 0.35
C HIS A 89 10.73 11.23 -0.37
N LEU A 90 10.90 11.24 -1.69
CA LEU A 90 10.88 12.50 -2.45
C LEU A 90 9.56 13.23 -2.25
N GLU A 91 9.63 14.51 -1.89
CA GLU A 91 8.44 15.36 -1.78
C GLU A 91 7.84 15.69 -3.16
N LYS A 92 8.71 15.84 -4.16
CA LYS A 92 8.35 16.28 -5.51
C LYS A 92 9.09 15.49 -6.59
N ILE A 93 8.41 15.33 -7.72
CA ILE A 93 8.93 14.68 -8.92
C ILE A 93 9.06 15.75 -10.00
N ASN A 94 10.30 16.03 -10.39
CA ASN A 94 10.61 17.16 -11.26
C ASN A 94 10.28 16.89 -12.73
N ARG A 95 10.61 15.69 -13.23
CA ARG A 95 10.39 15.33 -14.64
C ARG A 95 9.90 13.89 -14.77
N LEU A 96 8.75 13.74 -15.41
CA LEU A 96 8.22 12.48 -15.89
C LEU A 96 8.49 12.32 -17.39
N SER A 97 8.82 11.11 -17.80
CA SER A 97 8.68 10.69 -19.19
C SER A 97 7.25 10.23 -19.48
N PHE A 98 6.90 10.04 -20.75
CA PHE A 98 5.62 9.41 -21.12
C PHE A 98 5.48 7.99 -20.54
N CYS A 99 6.57 7.23 -20.48
CA CYS A 99 6.57 5.90 -19.86
C CYS A 99 6.27 5.99 -18.36
N ASP A 100 6.85 6.97 -17.66
CA ASP A 100 6.56 7.20 -16.24
C ASP A 100 5.09 7.54 -16.01
N ALA A 101 4.53 8.44 -16.82
CA ALA A 101 3.12 8.80 -16.75
C ALA A 101 2.22 7.58 -16.97
N TYR A 102 2.53 6.75 -17.98
CA TYR A 102 1.81 5.51 -18.25
C TYR A 102 1.87 4.54 -17.06
N ASN A 103 3.04 4.37 -16.45
CA ASN A 103 3.23 3.51 -15.28
C ASN A 103 2.44 4.00 -14.05
N ILE A 104 2.38 5.31 -13.84
CA ILE A 104 1.54 5.93 -12.78
C ILE A 104 0.07 5.64 -13.04
N MET A 105 -0.38 5.79 -14.30
CA MET A 105 -1.77 5.49 -14.67
C MET A 105 -2.12 4.03 -14.50
N LYS A 106 -1.21 3.12 -14.86
CA LYS A 106 -1.37 1.68 -14.60
C LYS A 106 -1.55 1.38 -13.12
N ALA A 107 -0.87 2.10 -12.23
CA ALA A 107 -0.94 1.90 -10.79
C ALA A 107 -2.26 2.38 -10.14
N ILE A 108 -3.13 3.07 -10.87
CA ILE A 108 -4.51 3.35 -10.43
C ILE A 108 -5.34 2.06 -10.39
N TYR A 109 -5.10 1.15 -11.34
CA TYR A 109 -5.77 -0.15 -11.36
C TYR A 109 -5.36 -1.00 -10.15
N TYR A 110 -6.34 -1.55 -9.45
CA TYR A 110 -6.12 -2.13 -8.13
C TYR A 110 -5.09 -3.27 -8.12
N LYS A 111 -5.01 -4.11 -9.16
CA LYS A 111 -4.02 -5.21 -9.20
C LYS A 111 -2.59 -4.68 -9.24
N ASN A 112 -2.34 -3.68 -10.08
CA ASN A 112 -1.03 -3.04 -10.14
C ASN A 112 -0.74 -2.27 -8.85
N ASN A 113 -1.75 -1.62 -8.27
CA ASN A 113 -1.60 -0.95 -6.99
C ASN A 113 -1.18 -1.92 -5.87
N ILE A 114 -1.79 -3.12 -5.83
CA ILE A 114 -1.42 -4.20 -4.89
C ILE A 114 0.00 -4.69 -5.16
N LEU A 115 0.41 -4.88 -6.42
CA LEU A 115 1.78 -5.30 -6.77
C LEU A 115 2.82 -4.31 -6.24
N VAL A 116 2.66 -3.03 -6.54
CA VAL A 116 3.58 -1.98 -6.07
C VAL A 116 3.54 -1.87 -4.54
N PHE A 117 2.36 -2.05 -3.94
CA PHE A 117 2.20 -2.09 -2.49
C PHE A 117 2.98 -3.23 -1.84
N CYS A 118 2.84 -4.47 -2.33
CA CYS A 118 3.57 -5.63 -1.79
C CYS A 118 5.08 -5.45 -1.96
N TYR A 119 5.53 -4.94 -3.11
CA TYR A 119 6.92 -4.53 -3.30
C TYR A 119 7.37 -3.54 -2.22
N ARG A 120 6.59 -2.48 -1.95
CA ARG A 120 6.92 -1.51 -0.90
C ARG A 120 7.06 -2.16 0.47
N ILE A 121 6.14 -3.03 0.86
CA ILE A 121 6.22 -3.74 2.14
C ILE A 121 7.47 -4.62 2.20
N SER A 122 7.81 -5.32 1.10
CA SER A 122 9.05 -6.11 1.03
C SER A 122 10.32 -5.26 1.14
N CYS A 123 10.29 -4.00 0.72
CA CYS A 123 11.40 -3.07 0.92
C CYS A 123 11.51 -2.57 2.37
N ILE A 124 10.37 -2.37 3.06
CA ILE A 124 10.34 -1.96 4.47
C ILE A 124 10.86 -3.10 5.36
N CYS A 125 10.50 -4.33 5.02
CA CYS A 125 10.84 -5.51 5.80
C CYS A 125 11.48 -6.56 4.88
N GLY A 126 12.80 -6.67 4.92
CA GLY A 126 13.49 -7.81 4.33
C GLY A 126 13.12 -9.11 5.06
N LYS A 127 13.36 -10.29 4.45
CA LYS A 127 12.98 -11.60 5.03
C LYS A 127 13.41 -11.77 6.51
N SER A 128 14.66 -11.42 6.82
CA SER A 128 15.22 -11.54 8.17
C SER A 128 14.54 -10.66 9.23
N TYR A 129 13.83 -9.62 8.80
CA TYR A 129 13.08 -8.74 9.67
C TYR A 129 11.83 -9.44 10.24
N PHE A 130 11.13 -10.23 9.42
CA PHE A 130 9.90 -10.93 9.83
C PHE A 130 10.16 -12.15 10.72
N GLU A 131 11.38 -12.66 10.79
CA GLU A 131 11.72 -13.77 11.69
C GLU A 131 12.04 -13.30 13.11
N LYS A 132 12.39 -12.02 13.29
CA LYS A 132 12.92 -11.49 14.56
C LYS A 132 11.84 -10.98 15.52
N TYR A 133 10.69 -10.56 15.00
CA TYR A 133 9.64 -9.89 15.76
C TYR A 133 8.33 -10.68 15.72
N SER A 134 7.50 -10.56 16.74
CA SER A 134 6.13 -11.08 16.69
C SER A 134 5.30 -10.37 15.61
N GLU A 135 4.28 -11.02 15.04
CA GLU A 135 3.43 -10.42 13.99
C GLU A 135 2.82 -9.07 14.40
N SER A 136 2.48 -8.88 15.68
CA SER A 136 1.94 -7.60 16.18
C SER A 136 2.99 -6.49 16.21
N GLN A 137 4.22 -6.80 16.62
CA GLN A 137 5.34 -5.84 16.57
C GLN A 137 5.74 -5.50 15.14
N GLN A 138 5.74 -6.49 14.23
CA GLN A 138 5.94 -6.27 12.80
C GLN A 138 4.88 -5.30 12.27
N ALA A 139 3.61 -5.52 12.63
CA ALA A 139 2.50 -4.67 12.22
C ALA A 139 2.68 -3.21 12.67
N GLN A 140 3.15 -2.98 13.90
CA GLN A 140 3.44 -1.64 14.39
C GLN A 140 4.50 -0.93 13.55
N ILE A 141 5.65 -1.58 13.36
CA ILE A 141 6.79 -0.96 12.70
C ILE A 141 6.52 -0.77 11.21
N VAL A 142 5.94 -1.79 10.55
CA VAL A 142 5.48 -1.66 9.16
C VAL A 142 4.52 -0.50 9.02
N GLY A 143 3.55 -0.36 9.93
CA GLY A 143 2.57 0.71 9.87
C GLY A 143 3.20 2.10 10.02
N GLU A 144 4.15 2.24 10.93
CA GLU A 144 4.90 3.49 11.13
C GLU A 144 5.70 3.87 9.88
N GLU A 145 6.49 2.95 9.31
CA GLU A 145 7.27 3.17 8.09
C GLU A 145 6.38 3.41 6.86
N TYR A 146 5.21 2.77 6.82
CA TYR A 146 4.27 2.88 5.71
C TYR A 146 3.61 4.26 5.62
N ASN A 147 3.18 4.80 6.76
CA ASN A 147 2.41 6.05 6.80
C ASN A 147 3.22 7.25 7.33
N GLY A 148 4.38 7.00 7.95
CA GLY A 148 5.22 8.00 8.63
C GLY A 148 4.67 8.44 9.99
N LYS A 149 3.78 7.65 10.62
CA LYS A 149 3.11 8.02 11.87
C LYS A 149 3.04 6.85 12.85
N TYR A 150 3.60 7.03 14.04
CA TYR A 150 3.53 6.06 15.14
C TYR A 150 2.09 5.61 15.46
N LEU A 151 1.13 6.56 15.49
CA LEU A 151 -0.28 6.25 15.75
C LEU A 151 -0.90 5.33 14.68
N TYR A 152 -0.43 5.41 13.44
CA TYR A 152 -0.84 4.49 12.38
C TYR A 152 -0.31 3.08 12.67
N GLY A 153 0.94 2.98 13.12
CA GLY A 153 1.55 1.72 13.58
C GLY A 153 0.76 1.06 14.71
N LEU A 154 0.48 1.78 15.79
CA LEU A 154 -0.32 1.26 16.92
C LEU A 154 -1.68 0.74 16.49
N ARG A 155 -2.32 1.46 15.57
CA ARG A 155 -3.62 1.05 15.03
C ARG A 155 -3.53 -0.23 14.21
N LEU A 156 -2.50 -0.35 13.37
CA LEU A 156 -2.28 -1.55 12.57
C LEU A 156 -1.97 -2.76 13.45
N GLN A 157 -1.17 -2.57 14.50
CA GLN A 157 -0.92 -3.57 15.53
C GLN A 157 -2.23 -4.08 16.15
N ALA A 158 -3.08 -3.18 16.66
CA ALA A 158 -4.34 -3.57 17.28
C ALA A 158 -5.25 -4.37 16.34
N LEU A 159 -5.33 -3.97 15.06
CA LEU A 159 -6.10 -4.70 14.06
C LEU A 159 -5.54 -6.11 13.79
N VAL A 160 -4.22 -6.26 13.74
CA VAL A 160 -3.57 -7.57 13.52
C VAL A 160 -3.74 -8.46 14.75
N GLU A 161 -3.65 -7.92 15.96
CA GLU A 161 -3.92 -8.65 17.21
C GLU A 161 -5.36 -9.16 17.25
N ASP A 162 -6.35 -8.37 16.83
CA ASP A 162 -7.75 -8.80 16.73
C ASP A 162 -7.91 -9.92 15.69
N MET A 163 -7.28 -9.80 14.52
CA MET A 163 -7.29 -10.86 13.50
C MET A 163 -6.66 -12.17 13.98
N LEU A 164 -5.62 -12.09 14.80
CA LEU A 164 -4.97 -13.26 15.41
C LEU A 164 -5.86 -13.93 16.46
N ARG A 165 -6.57 -13.14 17.27
CA ARG A 165 -7.54 -13.65 18.25
C ARG A 165 -8.68 -14.39 17.57
N ASP A 166 -9.24 -13.82 16.51
CA ASP A 166 -10.34 -14.45 15.75
C ASP A 166 -9.97 -15.82 15.18
N GLU A 167 -8.70 -16.05 14.81
CA GLU A 167 -8.20 -17.36 14.36
C GLU A 167 -8.01 -18.36 15.50
N GLY A 168 -7.70 -17.89 16.71
CA GLY A 168 -7.60 -18.70 17.92
C GLY A 168 -8.95 -19.14 18.49
N VAL A 169 -10.05 -18.51 18.08
CA VAL A 169 -11.44 -18.84 18.47
C VAL A 169 -12.10 -19.76 17.42
N SER A 170 -11.33 -20.67 16.81
CA SER A 170 -11.91 -21.81 16.10
C SER A 170 -12.71 -22.65 17.09
N TYR A 171 -14.03 -22.46 17.11
CA TYR A 171 -14.94 -23.22 17.96
C TYR A 171 -14.66 -24.71 17.79
N PRO A 172 -14.50 -25.50 18.87
CA PRO A 172 -14.52 -26.94 18.74
C PRO A 172 -15.86 -27.31 18.08
N ASN A 173 -15.78 -28.07 16.99
CA ASN A 173 -16.95 -28.72 16.40
C ASN A 173 -17.72 -29.39 17.54
N LYS A 174 -18.92 -28.87 17.85
CA LYS A 174 -19.86 -29.61 18.68
C LYS A 174 -20.25 -30.82 17.83
N GLY A 175 -19.73 -31.98 18.23
CA GLY A 175 -20.13 -33.29 17.71
C GLY A 175 -21.60 -33.59 18.00
#